data_AF-A0A1G1E8Q0-F1
#
_entry.id   AF-A0A1G1E8Q0-F1
#
_cell.length_a   1.000
_cell.length_b   1.000
_cell.length_c   1.000
_cell.angle_alpha   90.00
_cell.angle_beta   90.00
_cell.angle_gamma   90.00
#
_symmetry.space_group_name_H-M   'P 1'
#
loop_
_entity.id
_entity.type
_entity.pdbx_description
1 polymer ?
#
loop_
_entity_poly.entity_id
_entity_poly.type
_entity_poly.pdbx_seq_one_letter_code
_entity_poly.pdbx_strand_id
1 'polypeptide(L)'
;MKTALYPARIHRDKKDKVFYVQFLDLENGFTFGDTLEKAKEMATDVLSALLASYVEHNERIPAPRNHSGKDVYWIAPDAKVQAALLLRWARAARSQGEIAKTMKT
;
A
#
# COMPACT_ATOMS: atom_id res chain seq x y z
N MET A 1 -12.09 9.30 -2.61
CA MET A 1 -11.72 8.76 -1.28
C MET A 1 -10.28 8.31 -1.34
N LYS A 2 -9.42 8.67 -0.37
CA LYS A 2 -8.05 8.11 -0.32
C LYS A 2 -8.13 6.69 0.22
N THR A 3 -7.49 5.74 -0.46
CA THR A 3 -7.44 4.32 -0.06
C THR A 3 -6.00 3.90 0.14
N ALA A 4 -5.78 2.96 1.05
CA ALA A 4 -4.47 2.32 1.26
C ALA A 4 -4.30 1.05 0.41
N LEU A 5 -5.29 0.68 -0.43
CA LEU A 5 -5.21 -0.46 -1.33
C LEU A 5 -4.35 -0.12 -2.55
N TYR A 6 -3.36 -0.96 -2.87
CA TYR A 6 -2.54 -0.82 -4.07
C TYR A 6 -2.72 -2.01 -5.01
N PRO A 7 -2.81 -1.76 -6.32
CA PRO A 7 -2.93 -2.82 -7.31
C PRO A 7 -1.57 -3.46 -7.55
N ALA A 8 -1.53 -4.78 -7.37
CA ALA A 8 -0.39 -5.62 -7.71
C ALA A 8 -0.77 -6.58 -8.84
N ARG A 9 0.12 -6.73 -9.81
CA ARG A 9 0.05 -7.83 -10.77
C ARG A 9 0.68 -9.06 -10.14
N ILE A 10 -0.07 -10.15 -10.07
CA ILE A 10 0.40 -11.45 -9.58
C ILE A 10 0.24 -12.49 -10.68
N HIS A 11 1.37 -13.04 -11.14
CA HIS A 11 1.37 -14.04 -12.20
C HIS A 11 2.26 -15.23 -11.83
N ARG A 12 1.85 -16.42 -12.27
CA ARG A 12 2.61 -17.65 -12.04
C ARG A 12 3.73 -17.77 -13.08
N ASP A 13 4.96 -17.90 -12.60
CA ASP A 13 6.07 -18.30 -13.44
C ASP A 13 6.15 -19.83 -13.53
N LYS A 14 6.28 -20.36 -14.76
CA LYS A 14 6.29 -21.80 -15.00
C LYS A 14 7.65 -22.45 -14.73
N LYS A 15 8.73 -21.70 -14.89
CA LYS A 15 10.11 -22.19 -14.76
C LYS A 15 10.48 -22.26 -13.28
N ASP A 16 10.24 -21.18 -12.56
CA ASP A 16 10.61 -21.01 -11.16
C ASP A 16 9.52 -21.56 -10.22
N LYS A 17 8.35 -21.91 -10.77
CA LYS A 17 7.20 -22.50 -10.06
C LYS A 17 6.67 -21.64 -8.90
N VAL A 18 6.90 -20.33 -8.95
CA VAL A 18 6.42 -19.33 -7.98
C VAL A 18 5.40 -18.39 -8.62
N PHE A 19 4.76 -17.57 -7.79
CA PHE A 19 3.96 -16.42 -8.18
C PHE A 19 4.76 -15.15 -7.92
N TYR A 20 5.09 -14.40 -8.97
CA TYR A 20 5.71 -13.09 -8.85
C TYR A 20 4.67 -12.02 -8.61
N VAL A 21 5.02 -11.04 -7.79
CA VAL A 21 4.22 -9.88 -7.45
C VAL A 21 4.95 -8.62 -7.86
N GLN A 22 4.26 -7.72 -8.55
CA GLN A 22 4.73 -6.37 -8.86
C GLN A 22 3.61 -5.36 -8.61
N PHE A 23 3.85 -4.38 -7.75
CA PHE A 23 2.95 -3.23 -7.58
C PHE A 23 3.03 -2.30 -8.79
N LEU A 24 1.87 -1.94 -9.36
CA LEU A 24 1.80 -1.21 -10.63
C LEU A 24 2.04 0.29 -10.50
N ASP A 25 1.93 0.81 -9.27
CA ASP A 25 2.04 2.23 -8.96
C ASP A 25 3.15 2.54 -7.95
N LEU A 26 4.00 1.56 -7.62
CA LEU A 26 5.14 1.70 -6.71
C LEU A 26 6.40 1.18 -7.42
N GLU A 27 7.45 2.01 -7.50
CA GLU A 27 8.69 1.65 -8.20
C GLU A 27 9.42 0.46 -7.56
N ASN A 28 9.36 0.30 -6.24
CA ASN A 28 10.14 -0.70 -5.49
C ASN A 28 9.31 -1.87 -4.93
N GLY A 29 8.07 -2.03 -5.41
CA GLY A 29 7.12 -3.01 -4.87
C GLY A 29 7.19 -4.38 -5.55
N PHE A 30 8.19 -5.20 -5.20
CA PHE A 30 8.39 -6.53 -5.77
C PHE A 30 8.54 -7.60 -4.70
N THR A 31 7.94 -8.76 -4.94
CA THR A 31 8.11 -9.96 -4.09
C THR A 31 7.62 -11.21 -4.84
N PHE A 32 7.62 -12.36 -4.17
CA PHE A 32 7.09 -13.61 -4.71
C PHE A 32 6.60 -14.54 -3.59
N GLY A 33 5.83 -15.57 -3.96
CA GLY A 33 5.46 -16.68 -3.09
C GLY A 33 5.29 -17.97 -3.88
N ASP A 34 5.43 -19.12 -3.24
CA ASP A 34 5.26 -20.44 -3.88
C ASP A 34 3.81 -20.75 -4.26
N THR A 35 2.86 -20.15 -3.54
CA THR A 35 1.42 -20.20 -3.79
C THR A 35 0.86 -18.80 -4.00
N LEU A 36 -0.32 -18.70 -4.62
CA LEU A 36 -1.00 -17.40 -4.78
C LEU A 36 -1.31 -16.75 -3.42
N GLU A 37 -1.68 -17.55 -2.43
CA GLU A 37 -1.93 -17.09 -1.07
C GLU A 37 -0.65 -16.55 -0.44
N LYS A 38 0.45 -17.31 -0.50
CA LYS A 38 1.74 -16.85 0.02
C LYS A 38 2.21 -15.58 -0.69
N ALA A 39 2.05 -15.49 -2.00
CA ALA A 39 2.42 -14.29 -2.75
C ALA A 39 1.64 -13.05 -2.29
N LYS A 40 0.35 -13.19 -1.92
CA LYS A 40 -0.46 -12.09 -1.38
C LYS A 40 -0.05 -11.70 0.05
N GLU A 41 0.33 -12.67 0.89
CA GLU A 41 0.91 -12.38 2.21
C GLU A 41 2.20 -11.57 2.06
N MET A 42 3.12 -12.06 1.22
CA MET A 42 4.39 -11.38 0.96
C MET A 42 4.17 -9.99 0.35
N ALA A 43 3.14 -9.83 -0.49
CA ALA A 43 2.76 -8.53 -1.05
C ALA A 43 2.29 -7.56 0.04
N THR A 44 1.54 -8.04 1.02
CA THR A 44 1.11 -7.26 2.19
C THR A 44 2.33 -6.77 2.97
N ASP A 45 3.30 -7.65 3.24
CA ASP A 45 4.51 -7.29 3.99
C ASP A 45 5.35 -6.22 3.27
N VAL A 46 5.59 -6.39 1.97
CA VAL A 46 6.34 -5.41 1.18
C VAL A 46 5.59 -4.09 1.07
N LEU A 47 4.28 -4.11 0.88
CA LEU A 47 3.46 -2.90 0.83
C LEU A 47 3.50 -2.14 2.16
N SER A 48 3.36 -2.87 3.28
CA SER A 48 3.48 -2.31 4.62
C SER A 48 4.84 -1.64 4.83
N ALA A 49 5.93 -2.30 4.47
CA ALA A 49 7.27 -1.76 4.63
C ALA A 49 7.47 -0.46 3.82
N LEU A 50 7.06 -0.46 2.54
CA LEU A 50 7.18 0.71 1.67
C LEU A 50 6.35 1.89 2.19
N LEU A 51 5.08 1.65 2.53
CA LEU A 51 4.19 2.70 3.00
C LEU A 51 4.57 3.23 4.38
N ALA A 52 5.06 2.36 5.28
CA ALA A 52 5.61 2.77 6.57
C ALA A 52 6.82 3.69 6.38
N SER A 53 7.75 3.34 5.48
CA SER A 53 8.90 4.18 5.15
C SER A 53 8.46 5.56 4.63
N TYR A 54 7.49 5.63 3.72
CA TYR A 54 6.97 6.91 3.24
C TYR A 54 6.34 7.77 4.35
N VAL A 55 5.72 7.14 5.36
CA VAL A 55 5.17 7.83 6.52
C VAL A 55 6.29 8.34 7.42
N GLU A 56 7.26 7.49 7.74
CA GLU A 56 8.39 7.79 8.62
C GLU A 56 9.26 8.95 8.09
N HIS A 57 9.57 8.93 6.80
CA HIS A 57 10.42 9.94 6.16
C HIS A 57 9.63 11.15 5.65
N ASN A 58 8.32 11.23 5.95
CA ASN A 58 7.40 12.26 5.45
C ASN A 58 7.44 12.44 3.92
N GLU A 59 7.75 11.38 3.19
CA GLU A 59 7.80 11.39 1.73
C GLU A 59 6.41 11.44 1.11
N ARG A 60 6.35 11.80 -0.18
CA ARG A 60 5.11 11.77 -0.96
C ARG A 60 4.74 10.31 -1.23
N ILE A 61 3.58 9.91 -0.73
CA ILE A 61 3.00 8.60 -1.02
C ILE A 61 2.36 8.63 -2.43
N PRO A 62 2.81 7.79 -3.39
CA PRO A 62 2.17 7.69 -4.71
C PRO A 62 0.71 7.26 -4.58
N ALA A 63 -0.21 7.86 -5.33
CA ALA A 63 -1.61 7.45 -5.26
C ALA A 63 -1.85 6.21 -6.14
N PRO A 64 -2.61 5.20 -5.68
CA PRO A 64 -2.97 4.06 -6.50
C PRO A 64 -3.88 4.51 -7.65
N ARG A 65 -3.65 3.96 -8.84
CA ARG A 65 -4.49 4.14 -10.04
C ARG A 65 -5.42 2.95 -10.20
N ASN A 66 -6.51 3.13 -10.93
CA ASN A 66 -7.40 2.03 -11.22
C ASN A 66 -6.79 1.14 -12.31
N HIS A 67 -6.40 -0.08 -11.95
CA HIS A 67 -5.91 -1.09 -12.88
C HIS A 67 -6.88 -2.27 -12.91
N SER A 68 -7.05 -2.87 -14.08
CA SER A 68 -7.92 -4.03 -14.29
C SER A 68 -7.17 -5.14 -15.01
N GLY A 69 -7.40 -6.38 -14.61
CA GLY A 69 -6.82 -7.56 -15.24
C GLY A 69 -7.13 -8.80 -14.42
N LYS A 70 -7.10 -9.98 -15.07
CA LYS A 70 -7.33 -11.27 -14.39
C LYS A 70 -6.25 -11.61 -13.35
N ASP A 71 -5.09 -10.98 -13.49
CA ASP A 71 -3.90 -11.12 -12.67
C ASP A 71 -3.66 -9.90 -11.77
N VAL A 72 -4.62 -8.96 -11.72
CA VAL A 72 -4.52 -7.76 -10.88
C VAL A 72 -5.29 -8.00 -9.59
N TYR A 73 -4.60 -7.82 -8.46
CA TYR A 73 -5.14 -7.96 -7.12
C TYR A 73 -4.92 -6.66 -6.34
N TRP A 74 -5.96 -6.22 -5.63
CA TRP A 74 -5.86 -5.08 -4.72
C TRP A 74 -5.38 -5.57 -3.36
N ILE A 75 -4.19 -5.12 -2.96
CA ILE A 75 -3.53 -5.53 -1.72
C ILE A 75 -3.63 -4.40 -0.72
N ALA A 76 -4.06 -4.72 0.50
CA ALA A 76 -4.01 -3.81 1.64
C ALA A 76 -2.67 -3.99 2.36
N PRO A 77 -2.08 -2.93 2.95
CA PRO A 77 -1.05 -3.10 3.95
C PRO A 77 -1.67 -3.67 5.23
N ASP A 78 -0.83 -4.03 6.20
CA ASP A 78 -1.29 -4.39 7.53
C ASP A 78 -2.10 -3.25 8.19
N ALA A 79 -2.91 -3.63 9.18
CA ALA A 79 -3.83 -2.72 9.85
C ALA A 79 -3.15 -1.53 10.53
N LYS A 80 -1.93 -1.71 11.05
CA LYS A 80 -1.19 -0.65 11.75
C LYS A 80 -0.73 0.41 10.76
N VAL A 81 -0.13 0.00 9.63
CA VAL A 81 0.30 0.91 8.56
C VAL A 81 -0.93 1.57 7.91
N GLN A 82 -1.99 0.82 7.68
CA GLN A 82 -3.24 1.36 7.16
C GLN A 82 -3.82 2.47 8.06
N ALA A 83 -3.86 2.24 9.38
CA ALA A 83 -4.34 3.24 10.33
C ALA A 83 -3.46 4.51 10.33
N ALA A 84 -2.14 4.34 10.28
CA ALA A 84 -1.21 5.47 10.23
C ALA A 84 -1.40 6.34 8.98
N LEU A 85 -1.61 5.73 7.81
CA LEU A 85 -1.89 6.43 6.55
C LEU A 85 -3.19 7.23 6.62
N LEU A 86 -4.26 6.61 7.10
CA LEU A 86 -5.56 7.27 7.24
C LEU A 86 -5.47 8.47 8.18
N LEU A 87 -4.76 8.33 9.31
CA LEU A 87 -4.54 9.43 10.25
C LEU A 87 -3.71 10.56 9.62
N ARG A 88 -2.64 10.24 8.88
CA ARG A 88 -1.81 11.23 8.16
C ARG A 88 -2.66 12.03 7.16
N TRP A 89 -3.50 11.36 6.38
CA TRP A 89 -4.37 12.03 5.41
C TRP A 89 -5.48 12.86 6.04
N ALA A 90 -6.08 12.39 7.14
CA ALA A 90 -7.09 13.14 7.88
C ALA A 90 -6.51 14.44 8.49
N ARG A 91 -5.27 14.38 8.98
CA ARG A 91 -4.54 15.56 9.49
C ARG A 91 -4.17 16.53 8.38
N ALA A 92 -3.66 16.04 7.25
CA ALA A 92 -3.29 16.89 6.11
C ALA A 92 -4.48 17.61 5.46
N ALA A 93 -5.70 17.06 5.62
CA ALA A 93 -6.93 17.70 5.16
C ALA A 93 -7.39 18.86 6.04
N ARG A 94 -6.69 19.15 7.15
CA ARG A 94 -6.95 20.28 8.05
C ARG A 94 -5.67 21.09 8.23
N SER A 95 -5.76 22.40 8.14
CA SER A 95 -4.64 23.26 8.55
C SER A 95 -4.35 23.08 10.05
N GLN A 96 -3.10 23.29 10.50
CA GLN A 96 -2.78 23.25 11.93
C GLN A 96 -3.67 24.20 12.76
N GLY A 97 -4.08 25.33 12.16
CA GLY A 97 -5.01 26.28 12.77
C GLY A 97 -6.43 25.72 12.96
N GLU A 98 -6.93 24.89 12.04
CA GLU A 98 -8.23 24.23 12.19
C GLU A 98 -8.21 23.13 13.25
N ILE A 99 -7.10 22.39 13.36
CA ILE A 99 -6.92 21.40 14.42
C ILE A 99 -6.92 22.10 15.79
N ALA A 100 -6.14 23.17 15.96
CA ALA A 100 -6.11 23.96 17.19
C ALA A 100 -7.48 24.54 17.56
N LYS A 101 -8.26 25.01 16.58
CA LYS A 101 -9.61 25.58 16.79
C LYS A 101 -10.66 24.53 17.17
N THR A 102 -10.45 23.27 16.81
CA THR A 102 -11.35 22.15 17.12
C THR A 102 -11.01 21.49 18.46
N MET A 103 -9.74 21.54 18.88
CA MET A 103 -9.26 20.92 20.13
C MET A 103 -9.45 21.79 21.38
N LYS A 104 -10.35 22.78 21.38
CA LYS A 104 -10.57 23.72 22.51
C LYS A 104 -10.60 23.03 23.89
N THR A 105 -9.44 22.99 24.52
CA THR A 105 -9.18 23.19 25.94
C THR A 105 -8.86 24.65 26.16
#